data_AF-A0A7R9ZZ14-F1
#
_entry.id   AF-A0A7R9ZZ14-F1
#
_cell.length_a   1.000
_cell.length_b   1.000
_cell.length_c   1.000
_cell.angle_alpha   90.00
_cell.angle_beta   90.00
_cell.angle_gamma   90.00
#
_symmetry.space_group_name_H-M   'P 1'
#
loop_
_entity.id
_entity.type
_entity.pdbx_description
1 polymer ?
#
loop_
_entity_poly.entity_id
_entity_poly.type
_entity_poly.pdbx_seq_one_letter_code
_entity_poly.pdbx_strand_id
1 'polypeptide(L)'
;QAPGWWRRLRPSARRQHRPLLLQLAALTSSSWPPSCKLERQACGQLLGAVDALSGEVADSRAQLRLQEARGRRACDGWRHFAEGELRSAAHRREDFSQQLAGATSRMGVLRQRERSEDGERAALERKYRAASASCTRRVHELLHGQICGLQRMRDRLWLLAGRTELPEDCEVTDWRDGPCSHTCGPGVRESMREVIAPTWGGVQCPPLRMARPCGDATCPIHCVVSMWSGWSRCSAECDSGVQERTRSALVKARGGGDACPGLVEIRLCNSRACSQDCVLAPWSSWSGCSRACDGGTQRRHRAVSRPAEGSGSCPDEEAEERLESRPCNSGACLRVTGLECAGAPLDLVLLVEATGSMGDGGFQGLKALASALARRYAPHLGGTRISVVAFSGTASTVSALTGDLDELLGRISGRLAWSRGHGRLAAGLAAATTALVNGGRRDAASTVLVLAAGPPADPFLAEQAADRLRRGGVARLAFVLAGGGSRSRTLFERLASAPARENVFEAPPAEDLQEEAQVEAVASRVVSGTCSSVAYR
;
A
#
# COMPACT_ATOMS: atom_id res chain seq x y z
N GLN A 1 -14.55 0.62 -25.73
CA GLN A 1 -14.17 1.93 -26.30
C GLN A 1 -13.37 2.66 -25.22
N ALA A 2 -12.04 2.70 -25.35
CA ALA A 2 -11.16 3.36 -24.39
C ALA A 2 -10.84 4.79 -24.86
N PRO A 3 -10.76 5.81 -23.97
CA PRO A 3 -10.65 7.20 -24.40
C PRO A 3 -9.25 7.52 -24.95
N GLY A 4 -9.20 8.36 -25.98
CA GLY A 4 -8.05 8.64 -26.85
C GLY A 4 -6.96 9.55 -26.29
N TRP A 5 -6.45 9.31 -25.08
CA TRP A 5 -5.30 10.04 -24.50
C TRP A 5 -3.95 9.34 -24.68
N TRP A 6 -3.94 8.10 -25.19
CA TRP A 6 -2.72 7.29 -25.40
C TRP A 6 -2.06 7.44 -26.79
N ARG A 7 -2.57 8.31 -27.68
CA ARG A 7 -2.02 8.50 -29.04
C ARG A 7 -1.08 9.72 -29.21
N ARG A 8 -0.56 10.31 -28.12
CA ARG A 8 0.41 11.43 -28.19
C ARG A 8 1.79 11.15 -27.60
N LEU A 9 2.24 9.88 -27.60
CA LEU A 9 3.62 9.56 -27.25
C LEU A 9 4.22 8.58 -28.27
N ARG A 10 4.61 9.13 -29.43
CA ARG A 10 5.65 8.57 -30.30
C ARG A 10 6.66 9.68 -30.64
N PRO A 11 7.92 9.31 -30.90
CA PRO A 11 9.09 9.96 -30.31
C PRO A 11 9.54 11.19 -31.09
N SER A 12 9.57 12.35 -30.43
CA SER A 12 10.31 13.52 -30.92
C SER A 12 11.83 13.36 -30.78
N ALA A 13 12.33 12.33 -30.10
CA ALA A 13 13.75 12.09 -29.86
C ALA A 13 14.50 11.32 -30.97
N ARG A 14 14.02 11.32 -32.23
CA ARG A 14 14.75 10.71 -33.38
C ARG A 14 15.13 11.68 -34.50
N ARG A 15 14.92 12.99 -34.35
CA ARG A 15 15.18 13.96 -35.43
C ARG A 15 16.06 15.17 -35.10
N GLN A 16 16.74 15.22 -33.95
CA GLN A 16 17.62 16.36 -33.64
C GLN A 16 19.10 16.04 -33.36
N HIS A 17 19.53 14.77 -33.30
CA HIS A 17 20.95 14.42 -33.11
C HIS A 17 21.60 13.66 -34.27
N ARG A 18 21.00 13.73 -35.47
CA ARG A 18 21.57 13.10 -36.68
C ARG A 18 22.48 13.95 -37.58
N PRO A 19 22.83 15.23 -37.30
CA PRO A 19 23.88 15.88 -38.10
C PRO A 19 25.28 15.77 -37.49
N LEU A 20 25.46 15.62 -36.16
CA LEU A 20 26.81 15.70 -35.57
C LEU A 20 27.66 14.43 -35.76
N LEU A 21 27.08 13.23 -35.60
CA LEU A 21 27.82 11.97 -35.77
C LEU A 21 28.13 11.64 -37.24
N LEU A 22 27.34 12.15 -38.19
CA LEU A 22 27.59 12.02 -39.63
C LEU A 22 28.54 13.11 -40.17
N GLN A 23 28.66 14.25 -39.49
CA GLN A 23 29.68 15.26 -39.81
C GLN A 23 31.07 14.87 -39.33
N LEU A 24 31.20 14.12 -38.23
CA LEU A 24 32.48 13.61 -37.75
C LEU A 24 33.05 12.47 -38.63
N ALA A 25 32.19 11.70 -39.31
CA ALA A 25 32.61 10.63 -40.21
C ALA A 25 33.10 11.12 -41.59
N ALA A 26 32.91 12.40 -41.92
CA ALA A 26 33.35 13.01 -43.18
C ALA A 26 34.72 13.71 -43.08
N LEU A 27 35.38 13.65 -41.91
CA LEU A 27 36.72 14.20 -41.70
C LEU A 27 37.77 13.11 -41.98
N THR A 28 37.94 12.79 -43.26
CA THR A 28 39.18 12.13 -43.72
C THR A 28 40.35 13.10 -43.53
N SER A 29 41.55 12.58 -43.27
CA SER A 29 42.74 13.32 -42.81
C SER A 29 43.24 14.44 -43.74
N SER A 30 42.59 14.67 -44.89
CA SER A 30 42.99 15.64 -45.92
C SER A 30 42.29 17.00 -45.83
N SER A 31 41.34 17.21 -44.92
CA SER A 31 40.59 18.47 -44.80
C SER A 31 41.01 19.37 -43.64
N TRP A 32 42.03 18.98 -42.87
CA TRP A 32 42.53 19.78 -41.77
C TRP A 32 43.51 20.85 -42.30
N PRO A 33 43.36 22.14 -41.94
CA PRO A 33 44.33 23.15 -42.32
C PRO A 33 45.73 22.74 -41.81
N PRO A 34 46.82 22.98 -42.57
CA PRO A 34 48.18 22.55 -42.20
C PRO A 34 48.70 23.18 -40.89
N SER A 35 47.98 24.16 -40.34
CA SER A 35 48.19 24.77 -39.02
C SER A 35 47.57 23.98 -37.86
N CYS A 36 46.73 22.97 -38.12
CA CYS A 36 46.10 22.15 -37.08
C CYS A 36 47.00 20.97 -36.71
N LYS A 37 48.07 21.26 -35.95
CA LYS A 37 48.92 20.23 -35.33
C LYS A 37 48.41 19.99 -33.91
N LEU A 38 47.98 18.76 -33.61
CA LEU A 38 47.69 18.32 -32.25
C LEU A 38 49.01 18.21 -31.50
N GLU A 39 49.42 19.28 -30.82
CA GLU A 39 50.55 19.24 -29.89
C GLU A 39 50.23 18.25 -28.76
N ARG A 40 51.25 17.56 -28.24
CA ARG A 40 51.07 16.56 -27.16
C ARG A 40 50.34 17.13 -25.93
N GLN A 41 50.47 18.44 -25.66
CA GLN A 41 49.74 19.12 -24.59
C GLN A 41 48.24 19.30 -24.87
N ALA A 42 47.81 19.39 -26.13
CA ALA A 42 46.40 19.54 -26.52
C ALA A 42 45.58 18.24 -26.39
N CYS A 43 46.24 17.08 -26.32
CA CYS A 43 45.58 15.78 -26.18
C CYS A 43 44.84 15.65 -24.82
N GLY A 44 45.42 16.20 -23.74
CA GLY A 44 44.79 16.19 -22.41
C GLY A 44 43.50 17.04 -22.34
N GLN A 45 43.48 18.19 -23.02
CA GLN A 45 42.29 19.05 -23.09
C GLN A 45 41.17 18.41 -23.91
N LEU A 46 41.52 17.76 -25.03
CA LEU A 46 40.56 17.05 -25.87
C LEU A 46 39.96 15.84 -25.15
N LEU A 47 40.80 15.08 -24.44
CA LEU A 47 40.35 13.99 -23.56
C LEU A 47 39.40 14.53 -22.47
N GLY A 48 39.76 15.64 -21.84
CA GLY A 48 38.89 16.31 -20.85
C GLY A 48 37.51 16.70 -21.41
N ALA A 49 37.45 17.19 -22.66
CA ALA A 49 36.18 17.55 -23.31
C ALA A 49 35.32 16.32 -23.68
N VAL A 50 35.92 15.27 -24.23
CA VAL A 50 35.22 14.00 -24.53
C VAL A 50 34.70 13.36 -23.25
N ASP A 51 35.48 13.45 -22.17
CA ASP A 51 35.10 12.88 -20.89
C ASP A 51 33.98 13.66 -20.20
N ALA A 52 33.94 15.00 -20.32
CA ALA A 52 32.82 15.82 -19.85
C ALA A 52 31.50 15.39 -20.53
N LEU A 53 31.53 15.18 -21.85
CA LEU A 53 30.38 14.66 -22.60
C LEU A 53 29.97 13.25 -22.12
N SER A 54 30.92 12.37 -21.82
CA SER A 54 30.64 11.05 -21.25
C SER A 54 29.95 11.14 -19.89
N GLY A 55 30.39 12.07 -19.04
CA GLY A 55 29.76 12.39 -17.75
C GLY A 55 28.30 12.84 -17.89
N GLU A 56 28.03 13.79 -18.79
CA GLU A 56 26.68 14.28 -19.09
C GLU A 56 25.74 13.17 -19.59
N VAL A 57 26.25 12.28 -20.46
CA VAL A 57 25.49 11.12 -20.94
C VAL A 57 25.19 10.14 -19.80
N ALA A 58 26.17 9.90 -18.91
CA ALA A 58 25.99 9.03 -17.75
C ALA A 58 24.93 9.59 -16.77
N ASP A 59 24.98 10.89 -16.50
CA ASP A 59 23.99 11.60 -15.68
C ASP A 59 22.59 11.55 -16.30
N SER A 60 22.47 11.84 -17.59
CA SER A 60 21.20 11.74 -18.33
C SER A 60 20.61 10.32 -18.25
N ARG A 61 21.44 9.29 -18.42
CA ARG A 61 21.04 7.89 -18.28
C ARG A 61 20.59 7.57 -16.84
N ALA A 62 21.29 8.10 -15.84
CA ALA A 62 20.94 7.89 -14.44
C ALA A 62 19.62 8.56 -14.08
N GLN A 63 19.37 9.76 -14.60
CA GLN A 63 18.11 10.48 -14.39
C GLN A 63 16.93 9.73 -15.00
N LEU A 64 17.07 9.22 -16.23
CA LEU A 64 16.04 8.39 -16.86
C LEU A 64 15.77 7.09 -16.08
N ARG A 65 16.82 6.44 -15.56
CA ARG A 65 16.66 5.26 -14.70
C ARG A 65 15.93 5.57 -13.40
N LEU A 66 16.18 6.73 -12.79
CA LEU A 66 15.47 7.15 -11.58
C LEU A 66 13.98 7.36 -11.87
N GLN A 67 13.65 7.97 -13.00
CA GLN A 67 12.27 8.13 -13.44
C GLN A 67 11.58 6.77 -13.69
N GLU A 68 12.27 5.84 -14.35
CA GLU A 68 11.79 4.48 -14.56
C GLU A 68 11.52 3.76 -13.22
N ALA A 69 12.45 3.85 -12.27
CA ALA A 69 12.31 3.23 -10.95
C ALA A 69 11.16 3.82 -10.12
N ARG A 70 10.93 5.14 -10.22
CA ARG A 70 9.75 5.80 -9.61
C ARG A 70 8.46 5.29 -10.23
N GLY A 71 8.41 5.21 -11.56
CA GLY A 71 7.25 4.68 -12.28
C GLY A 71 6.95 3.21 -11.93
N ARG A 72 7.99 2.37 -11.83
CA ARG A 72 7.85 0.97 -11.40
C ARG A 72 7.28 0.85 -9.99
N ARG A 73 7.83 1.60 -9.02
CA ARG A 73 7.32 1.61 -7.63
C ARG A 73 5.85 2.05 -7.55
N ALA A 74 5.47 3.08 -8.30
CA ALA A 74 4.07 3.50 -8.38
C ALA A 74 3.19 2.38 -8.97
N CYS A 75 3.63 1.71 -10.04
CA CYS A 75 2.92 0.59 -10.64
C CYS A 75 2.77 -0.60 -9.69
N ASP A 76 3.83 -0.96 -8.96
CA ASP A 76 3.78 -2.04 -7.96
C ASP A 76 2.86 -1.69 -6.79
N GLY A 77 2.87 -0.44 -6.32
CA GLY A 77 1.90 0.05 -5.33
C GLY A 77 0.46 -0.09 -5.81
N TRP A 78 0.18 0.30 -7.06
CA TRP A 78 -1.13 0.09 -7.68
C TRP A 78 -1.50 -1.40 -7.82
N ARG A 79 -0.53 -2.26 -8.15
CA ARG A 79 -0.75 -3.72 -8.22
C ARG A 79 -1.14 -4.28 -6.86
N HIS A 80 -0.40 -3.96 -5.81
CA HIS A 80 -0.70 -4.42 -4.45
C HIS A 80 -2.06 -3.94 -3.95
N PHE A 81 -2.41 -2.69 -4.26
CA PHE A 81 -3.75 -2.16 -3.99
C PHE A 81 -4.83 -2.98 -4.70
N ALA A 82 -4.68 -3.23 -6.02
CA ALA A 82 -5.63 -4.01 -6.80
C ALA A 82 -5.74 -5.47 -6.34
N GLU A 83 -4.62 -6.11 -5.97
CA GLU A 83 -4.61 -7.46 -5.38
C GLU A 83 -5.33 -7.50 -4.03
N GLY A 84 -5.18 -6.46 -3.21
CA GLY A 84 -5.94 -6.29 -1.96
C GLY A 84 -7.45 -6.26 -2.21
N GLU A 85 -7.89 -5.46 -3.17
CA GLU A 85 -9.30 -5.38 -3.57
C GLU A 85 -9.84 -6.73 -4.09
N LEU A 86 -9.05 -7.44 -4.90
CA LEU A 86 -9.39 -8.78 -5.41
C LEU A 86 -9.53 -9.80 -4.28
N ARG A 87 -8.62 -9.81 -3.31
CA ARG A 87 -8.71 -10.69 -2.12
C ARG A 87 -9.96 -10.38 -1.31
N SER A 88 -10.24 -9.10 -1.07
CA SER A 88 -11.46 -8.67 -0.37
C SER A 88 -12.73 -9.11 -1.10
N ALA A 89 -12.76 -8.97 -2.43
CA ALA A 89 -13.87 -9.45 -3.26
C ALA A 89 -14.02 -10.98 -3.24
N ALA A 90 -12.91 -11.72 -3.25
CA ALA A 90 -12.92 -13.17 -3.14
C ALA A 90 -13.47 -13.64 -1.78
N HIS A 91 -13.09 -12.98 -0.69
CA HIS A 91 -13.63 -13.29 0.63
C HIS A 91 -15.15 -13.04 0.69
N ARG A 92 -15.63 -11.91 0.17
CA ARG A 92 -17.07 -11.63 0.06
C ARG A 92 -17.81 -12.71 -0.71
N ARG A 93 -17.23 -13.20 -1.82
CA ARG A 93 -17.84 -14.28 -2.62
C ARG A 93 -17.98 -15.56 -1.81
N GLU A 94 -16.99 -15.91 -1.01
CA GLU A 94 -17.01 -17.11 -0.16
C GLU A 94 -18.11 -17.00 0.91
N ASP A 95 -18.22 -15.87 1.58
CA ASP A 95 -19.25 -15.63 2.60
C ASP A 95 -20.66 -15.74 1.99
N PHE A 96 -20.88 -15.15 0.81
CA PHE A 96 -22.16 -15.29 0.10
C PHE A 96 -22.44 -16.74 -0.32
N SER A 97 -21.42 -17.50 -0.70
CA SER A 97 -21.56 -18.93 -1.02
C SER A 97 -22.01 -19.73 0.21
N GLN A 98 -21.42 -19.47 1.38
CA GLN A 98 -21.81 -20.11 2.65
C GLN A 98 -23.24 -19.74 3.05
N GLN A 99 -23.63 -18.46 2.92
CA GLN A 99 -25.00 -18.02 3.18
C GLN A 99 -26.01 -18.72 2.26
N LEU A 100 -25.67 -18.86 0.97
CA LEU A 100 -26.50 -19.56 0.01
C LEU A 100 -26.68 -21.04 0.38
N ALA A 101 -25.57 -21.74 0.68
CA ALA A 101 -25.62 -23.14 1.11
C ALA A 101 -26.48 -23.34 2.36
N GLY A 102 -26.36 -22.44 3.35
CA GLY A 102 -27.20 -22.45 4.55
C GLY A 102 -28.68 -22.23 4.25
N ALA A 103 -29.01 -21.32 3.32
CA ALA A 103 -30.39 -21.11 2.87
C ALA A 103 -30.96 -22.32 2.14
N THR A 104 -30.18 -22.96 1.27
CA THR A 104 -30.58 -24.19 0.55
C THR A 104 -30.85 -25.35 1.51
N SER A 105 -30.01 -25.54 2.53
CA SER A 105 -30.24 -26.56 3.56
C SER A 105 -31.55 -26.32 4.31
N ARG A 106 -31.81 -25.07 4.75
CA ARG A 106 -33.07 -24.71 5.43
C ARG A 106 -34.29 -24.98 4.56
N MET A 107 -34.21 -24.65 3.26
CA MET A 107 -35.27 -25.00 2.31
C MET A 107 -35.51 -26.51 2.22
N GLY A 108 -34.46 -27.33 2.27
CA GLY A 108 -34.57 -28.78 2.30
C GLY A 108 -35.37 -29.29 3.50
N VAL A 109 -35.06 -28.76 4.70
CA VAL A 109 -35.78 -29.10 5.94
C VAL A 109 -37.26 -28.70 5.86
N LEU A 110 -37.55 -27.48 5.38
CA LEU A 110 -38.92 -27.00 5.24
C LEU A 110 -39.73 -27.86 4.25
N ARG A 111 -39.14 -28.24 3.11
CA ARG A 111 -39.78 -29.14 2.14
C ARG A 111 -40.06 -30.53 2.71
N GLN A 112 -39.17 -31.06 3.54
CA GLN A 112 -39.40 -32.34 4.20
C GLN A 112 -40.56 -32.26 5.19
N ARG A 113 -40.63 -31.16 5.95
CA ARG A 113 -41.74 -30.91 6.88
C ARG A 113 -43.08 -30.79 6.12
N GLU A 114 -43.11 -30.03 5.04
CA GLU A 114 -44.28 -29.90 4.16
C GLU A 114 -44.79 -31.27 3.69
N ARG A 115 -43.89 -32.15 3.22
CA ARG A 115 -44.24 -33.52 2.83
C ARG A 115 -44.85 -34.35 3.98
N SER A 116 -44.34 -34.17 5.20
CA SER A 116 -44.87 -34.85 6.39
C SER A 116 -46.29 -34.39 6.71
N GLU A 117 -46.50 -33.06 6.74
CA GLU A 117 -47.80 -32.45 7.01
C GLU A 117 -48.83 -32.82 5.91
N ASP A 118 -48.43 -32.85 4.64
CA ASP A 118 -49.27 -33.35 3.53
C ASP A 118 -49.65 -34.83 3.71
N GLY A 119 -48.73 -35.66 4.19
CA GLY A 119 -48.97 -37.06 4.50
C GLY A 119 -50.02 -37.25 5.61
N GLU A 120 -49.94 -36.45 6.66
CA GLU A 120 -50.93 -36.42 7.75
C GLU A 120 -52.31 -35.95 7.25
N ARG A 121 -52.34 -34.88 6.44
CA ARG A 121 -53.58 -34.39 5.82
C ARG A 121 -54.25 -35.49 5.00
N ALA A 122 -53.49 -36.17 4.14
CA ALA A 122 -54.02 -37.28 3.33
C ALA A 122 -54.55 -38.43 4.19
N ALA A 123 -53.92 -38.71 5.34
CA ALA A 123 -54.41 -39.73 6.28
C ALA A 123 -55.73 -39.32 6.95
N LEU A 124 -55.86 -38.06 7.35
CA LEU A 124 -57.10 -37.50 7.88
C LEU A 124 -58.23 -37.53 6.84
N GLU A 125 -57.95 -37.15 5.60
CA GLU A 125 -58.92 -37.24 4.50
C GLU A 125 -59.41 -38.65 4.28
N ARG A 126 -58.53 -39.67 4.35
CA ARG A 126 -58.95 -41.07 4.27
C ARG A 126 -59.91 -41.45 5.40
N LYS A 127 -59.61 -41.05 6.65
CA LYS A 127 -60.50 -41.29 7.79
C LYS A 127 -61.86 -40.61 7.60
N TYR A 128 -61.85 -39.36 7.16
CA TYR A 128 -63.07 -38.60 6.89
C TYR A 128 -63.93 -39.29 5.81
N ARG A 129 -63.32 -39.71 4.69
CA ARG A 129 -64.03 -40.43 3.61
C ARG A 129 -64.64 -41.74 4.11
N ALA A 130 -63.92 -42.51 4.91
CA ALA A 130 -64.42 -43.76 5.49
C ALA A 130 -65.61 -43.52 6.44
N ALA A 131 -65.51 -42.51 7.32
CA ALA A 131 -66.59 -42.12 8.21
C ALA A 131 -67.84 -41.63 7.44
N SER A 132 -67.63 -40.81 6.41
CA SER A 132 -68.71 -40.32 5.54
C SER A 132 -69.43 -41.49 4.84
N ALA A 133 -68.69 -42.44 4.26
CA ALA A 133 -69.28 -43.62 3.63
C ALA A 133 -70.07 -44.50 4.62
N SER A 134 -69.59 -44.61 5.87
CA SER A 134 -70.34 -45.30 6.94
C SER A 134 -71.66 -44.59 7.26
N CYS A 135 -71.63 -43.26 7.36
CA CYS A 135 -72.82 -42.45 7.58
C CYS A 135 -73.84 -42.64 6.44
N THR A 136 -73.40 -42.56 5.18
CA THR A 136 -74.27 -42.76 4.01
C THR A 136 -74.97 -44.12 4.04
N ARG A 137 -74.24 -45.19 4.41
CA ARG A 137 -74.84 -46.54 4.56
C ARG A 137 -75.92 -46.57 5.63
N ARG A 138 -75.68 -45.98 6.81
CA ARG A 138 -76.67 -45.91 7.90
C ARG A 138 -77.91 -45.13 7.48
N VAL A 139 -77.75 -44.00 6.78
CA VAL A 139 -78.88 -43.21 6.26
C VAL A 139 -79.70 -44.05 5.29
N HIS A 140 -79.05 -44.78 4.39
CA HIS A 140 -79.75 -45.65 3.44
C HIS A 140 -80.56 -46.75 4.14
N GLU A 141 -79.99 -47.40 5.17
CA GLU A 141 -80.66 -48.42 5.98
C GLU A 141 -81.88 -47.87 6.73
N LEU A 142 -81.77 -46.68 7.32
CA LEU A 142 -82.88 -46.01 8.01
C LEU A 142 -84.03 -45.69 7.05
N LEU A 143 -83.73 -45.10 5.89
CA LEU A 143 -84.74 -44.68 4.91
C LEU A 143 -85.45 -45.89 4.27
N HIS A 144 -84.69 -46.85 3.75
CA HIS A 144 -85.25 -47.97 2.98
C HIS A 144 -85.63 -49.18 3.83
N GLY A 145 -85.11 -49.29 5.04
CA GLY A 145 -85.49 -50.34 5.99
C GLY A 145 -86.59 -49.87 6.93
N GLN A 146 -86.21 -49.06 7.92
CA GLN A 146 -87.09 -48.70 9.04
C GLN A 146 -88.26 -47.81 8.60
N ILE A 147 -87.99 -46.71 7.88
CA ILE A 147 -89.02 -45.75 7.49
C ILE A 147 -89.99 -46.36 6.47
N CYS A 148 -89.49 -47.02 5.42
CA CYS A 148 -90.34 -47.72 4.47
C CYS A 148 -91.21 -48.81 5.14
N GLY A 149 -90.66 -49.55 6.11
CA GLY A 149 -91.39 -50.54 6.88
C GLY A 149 -92.54 -49.93 7.70
N LEU A 150 -92.30 -48.79 8.35
CA LEU A 150 -93.32 -48.03 9.09
C LEU A 150 -94.42 -47.49 8.17
N GLN A 151 -94.06 -46.99 6.98
CA GLN A 151 -95.03 -46.53 5.98
C GLN A 151 -95.95 -47.68 5.54
N ARG A 152 -95.41 -48.85 5.20
CA ARG A 152 -96.23 -50.03 4.84
C ARG A 152 -97.16 -50.47 5.96
N MET A 153 -96.71 -50.41 7.21
CA MET A 153 -97.56 -50.71 8.36
C MET A 153 -98.69 -49.68 8.51
N ARG A 154 -98.40 -48.38 8.36
CA ARG A 154 -99.41 -47.31 8.36
C ARG A 154 -100.45 -47.55 7.28
N ASP A 155 -100.02 -47.81 6.04
CA ASP A 155 -100.92 -47.97 4.89
C ASP A 155 -101.86 -49.16 5.10
N ARG A 156 -101.34 -50.26 5.67
CA ARG A 156 -102.14 -51.44 6.00
C ARG A 156 -103.16 -51.19 7.13
N LEU A 157 -102.78 -50.45 8.17
CA LEU A 157 -103.70 -50.02 9.23
C LEU A 157 -104.79 -49.08 8.68
N TRP A 158 -104.44 -48.23 7.72
CA TRP A 158 -105.37 -47.31 7.07
C TRP A 158 -106.49 -48.02 6.30
N LEU A 159 -106.12 -49.09 5.57
CA LEU A 159 -107.08 -49.94 4.85
C LEU A 159 -108.00 -50.72 5.82
N LEU A 160 -107.46 -51.22 6.94
CA LEU A 160 -108.26 -51.92 7.97
C LEU A 160 -109.29 -50.99 8.64
N ALA A 161 -109.05 -49.68 8.65
CA ALA A 161 -109.99 -48.68 9.15
C ALA A 161 -111.11 -48.33 8.14
N GLY A 162 -111.23 -49.05 7.02
CA GLY A 162 -112.32 -48.90 6.04
C GLY A 162 -112.13 -47.76 5.03
N ARG A 163 -110.92 -47.21 4.91
CA ARG A 163 -110.59 -46.15 3.94
C ARG A 163 -110.06 -46.77 2.64
N THR A 164 -110.47 -46.25 1.49
CA THR A 164 -110.14 -46.80 0.16
C THR A 164 -108.95 -46.11 -0.53
N GLU A 165 -108.54 -44.94 -0.04
CA GLU A 165 -107.43 -44.15 -0.58
C GLU A 165 -106.30 -44.09 0.46
N LEU A 166 -105.07 -44.38 0.03
CA LEU A 166 -103.90 -44.45 0.90
C LEU A 166 -103.30 -43.06 1.15
N PRO A 167 -102.74 -42.79 2.35
CA PRO A 167 -102.06 -41.53 2.62
C PRO A 167 -100.79 -41.37 1.77
N GLU A 168 -100.69 -40.27 1.03
CA GLU A 168 -99.49 -39.89 0.29
C GLU A 168 -98.65 -38.90 1.11
N ASP A 169 -97.39 -39.29 1.34
CA ASP A 169 -96.40 -38.44 2.00
C ASP A 169 -95.77 -37.47 1.00
N CYS A 170 -95.34 -36.31 1.50
CA CYS A 170 -94.67 -35.34 0.64
C CYS A 170 -93.33 -35.89 0.12
N GLU A 171 -93.18 -35.92 -1.21
CA GLU A 171 -91.89 -36.16 -1.84
C GLU A 171 -91.24 -34.85 -2.29
N VAL A 172 -89.94 -34.71 -2.05
CA VAL A 172 -89.17 -33.51 -2.39
C VAL A 172 -87.90 -33.87 -3.14
N THR A 173 -87.40 -32.95 -3.97
CA THR A 173 -86.14 -33.13 -4.69
C THR A 173 -84.93 -33.13 -3.75
N ASP A 174 -83.78 -33.56 -4.27
CA ASP A 174 -82.49 -33.30 -3.64
C ASP A 174 -82.25 -31.79 -3.48
N TRP A 175 -81.44 -31.44 -2.49
CA TRP A 175 -81.04 -30.07 -2.23
C TRP A 175 -80.16 -29.53 -3.37
N ARG A 176 -80.56 -28.40 -3.97
CA ARG A 176 -79.74 -27.63 -4.90
C ARG A 176 -79.09 -26.46 -4.16
N ASP A 177 -77.77 -26.45 -4.14
CA ASP A 177 -76.99 -25.40 -3.45
C ASP A 177 -76.81 -24.17 -4.35
N GLY A 178 -77.14 -22.99 -3.84
CA GLY A 178 -76.81 -21.71 -4.48
C GLY A 178 -75.32 -21.33 -4.33
N PRO A 179 -74.88 -20.22 -4.97
CA PRO A 179 -73.54 -19.69 -4.78
C PRO A 179 -73.31 -19.29 -3.32
N CYS A 180 -72.08 -19.45 -2.83
CA CYS A 180 -71.71 -19.00 -1.48
C CYS A 180 -71.66 -17.47 -1.43
N SER A 181 -72.08 -16.89 -0.30
CA SER A 181 -72.07 -15.44 -0.11
C SER A 181 -70.67 -14.81 -0.22
N HIS A 182 -69.62 -15.58 0.10
CA HIS A 182 -68.24 -15.14 0.02
C HIS A 182 -67.36 -16.18 -0.69
N THR A 183 -66.31 -15.72 -1.37
CA THR A 183 -65.31 -16.56 -2.03
C THR A 183 -64.26 -17.11 -1.05
N CYS A 184 -64.11 -16.50 0.12
CA CYS A 184 -63.27 -16.99 1.22
C CYS A 184 -63.87 -16.56 2.57
N GLY A 185 -63.55 -17.29 3.64
CA GLY A 185 -64.11 -17.10 4.98
C GLY A 185 -65.52 -17.68 5.14
N PRO A 186 -66.04 -17.69 6.39
CA PRO A 186 -67.34 -18.27 6.69
C PRO A 186 -68.44 -17.51 5.95
N GLY A 187 -69.10 -18.22 5.05
CA GLY A 187 -70.25 -17.76 4.30
C GLY A 187 -71.47 -18.62 4.58
N VAL A 188 -72.61 -18.15 4.07
CA VAL A 188 -73.86 -18.92 4.09
C VAL A 188 -74.36 -18.99 2.67
N ARG A 189 -74.76 -20.20 2.27
CA ARG A 189 -75.48 -20.42 1.01
C ARG A 189 -76.87 -20.90 1.31
N GLU A 190 -77.81 -20.44 0.50
CA GLU A 190 -79.17 -20.95 0.54
C GLU A 190 -79.25 -22.19 -0.35
N SER A 191 -79.64 -23.31 0.24
CA SER A 191 -79.99 -24.52 -0.48
C SER A 191 -81.52 -24.58 -0.63
N MET A 192 -81.99 -24.94 -1.82
CA MET A 192 -83.42 -25.03 -2.14
C MET A 192 -83.77 -26.41 -2.68
N ARG A 193 -84.98 -26.90 -2.39
CA ARG A 193 -85.57 -28.10 -2.99
C ARG A 193 -87.05 -27.88 -3.27
N GLU A 194 -87.57 -28.61 -4.23
CA GLU A 194 -88.96 -28.47 -4.70
C GLU A 194 -89.79 -29.69 -4.31
N VAL A 195 -91.11 -29.51 -4.22
CA VAL A 195 -92.06 -30.59 -3.97
C VAL A 195 -92.33 -31.34 -5.27
N ILE A 196 -92.15 -32.65 -5.26
CA ILE A 196 -92.43 -33.56 -6.36
C ILE A 196 -93.88 -34.04 -6.29
N ALA A 197 -94.35 -34.43 -5.10
CA ALA A 197 -95.73 -34.90 -4.87
C ALA A 197 -96.35 -34.20 -3.64
N PRO A 198 -97.56 -33.61 -3.77
CA PRO A 198 -98.25 -32.93 -2.68
C PRO A 198 -98.82 -33.92 -1.65
N THR A 199 -99.04 -33.47 -0.42
CA THR A 199 -99.51 -34.33 0.67
C THR A 199 -101.01 -34.57 0.63
N TRP A 200 -101.43 -35.82 0.75
CA TRP A 200 -102.83 -36.17 0.98
C TRP A 200 -102.96 -37.19 2.11
N GLY A 201 -103.37 -36.74 3.30
CA GLY A 201 -103.51 -37.57 4.49
C GLY A 201 -102.20 -38.06 5.13
N GLY A 202 -101.04 -37.85 4.49
CA GLY A 202 -99.70 -38.24 4.96
C GLY A 202 -98.92 -37.15 5.70
N VAL A 203 -97.60 -37.34 5.79
CA VAL A 203 -96.65 -36.45 6.48
C VAL A 203 -96.44 -35.15 5.69
N GLN A 204 -96.49 -34.01 6.39
CA GLN A 204 -96.27 -32.68 5.81
C GLN A 204 -94.89 -32.53 5.16
N CYS A 205 -94.81 -31.68 4.13
CA CYS A 205 -93.54 -31.43 3.43
C CYS A 205 -92.46 -30.93 4.39
N PRO A 206 -91.26 -31.54 4.36
CA PRO A 206 -90.14 -31.05 5.12
C PRO A 206 -89.67 -29.70 4.53
N PRO A 207 -88.91 -28.87 5.26
CA PRO A 207 -88.58 -27.50 4.85
C PRO A 207 -87.94 -27.44 3.45
N LEU A 208 -88.41 -26.53 2.60
CA LEU A 208 -87.98 -26.41 1.19
C LEU A 208 -86.74 -25.51 1.01
N ARG A 209 -86.38 -24.75 2.05
CA ARG A 209 -85.21 -23.88 2.09
C ARG A 209 -84.40 -24.19 3.34
N MET A 210 -83.09 -24.18 3.22
CA MET A 210 -82.19 -24.33 4.34
C MET A 210 -80.93 -23.51 4.12
N ALA A 211 -80.53 -22.77 5.15
CA ALA A 211 -79.23 -22.11 5.19
C ALA A 211 -78.16 -23.14 5.53
N ARG A 212 -77.17 -23.30 4.65
CA ARG A 212 -76.00 -24.14 4.91
C ARG A 212 -74.75 -23.26 5.04
N PRO A 213 -73.87 -23.55 6.02
CA PRO A 213 -72.56 -22.92 6.05
C PRO A 213 -71.78 -23.31 4.77
N CYS A 214 -71.02 -22.36 4.24
CA CYS A 214 -70.12 -22.53 3.11
C CYS A 214 -68.86 -21.67 3.33
N GLY A 215 -67.81 -21.89 2.54
CA GLY A 215 -66.58 -21.10 2.65
C GLY A 215 -65.67 -21.53 3.81
N ASP A 216 -65.08 -22.72 3.70
CA ASP A 216 -64.03 -23.18 4.65
C ASP A 216 -62.62 -22.68 4.28
N ALA A 217 -62.48 -21.99 3.14
CA ALA A 217 -61.22 -21.44 2.69
C ALA A 217 -60.84 -20.23 3.55
N THR A 218 -59.78 -20.34 4.35
CA THR A 218 -59.21 -19.20 5.08
C THR A 218 -58.73 -18.17 4.06
N CYS A 219 -59.18 -16.92 4.15
CA CYS A 219 -58.75 -15.88 3.22
C CYS A 219 -57.22 -15.69 3.26
N PRO A 220 -56.55 -15.51 2.11
CA PRO A 220 -55.11 -15.24 2.07
C PRO A 220 -54.79 -13.93 2.81
N ILE A 221 -53.94 -14.02 3.82
CA ILE A 221 -53.37 -12.86 4.50
C ILE A 221 -51.88 -12.86 4.17
N HIS A 222 -51.44 -11.86 3.39
CA HIS A 222 -50.03 -11.69 3.05
C HIS A 222 -49.24 -11.16 4.26
N CYS A 223 -47.96 -11.54 4.36
CA CYS A 223 -47.12 -10.98 5.40
C CYS A 223 -46.89 -9.48 5.19
N VAL A 224 -47.12 -8.69 6.24
CA VAL A 224 -46.79 -7.27 6.28
C VAL A 224 -45.62 -7.08 7.23
N VAL A 225 -44.55 -6.44 6.78
CA VAL A 225 -43.35 -6.14 7.59
C VAL A 225 -43.29 -4.66 7.95
N SER A 226 -42.62 -4.34 9.05
CA SER A 226 -42.34 -2.96 9.43
C SER A 226 -41.30 -2.33 8.50
N MET A 227 -41.14 -1.01 8.61
CA MET A 227 -39.93 -0.34 8.12
C MET A 227 -38.68 -0.94 8.77
N TRP A 228 -37.57 -0.88 8.06
CA TRP A 228 -36.26 -1.21 8.62
C TRP A 228 -35.91 -0.27 9.77
N SER A 229 -35.24 -0.81 10.78
CA SER A 229 -34.49 0.00 11.73
C SER A 229 -33.42 0.83 11.00
N GLY A 230 -32.88 1.83 11.70
CA GLY A 230 -31.58 2.38 11.31
C GLY A 230 -30.51 1.29 11.34
N TRP A 231 -29.44 1.50 10.58
CA TRP A 231 -28.23 0.68 10.69
C TRP A 231 -27.60 0.87 12.07
N SER A 232 -27.09 -0.23 12.64
CA SER A 232 -26.26 -0.18 13.84
C SER A 232 -25.01 0.67 13.61
N ARG A 233 -24.29 1.01 14.68
CA ARG A 233 -22.90 1.45 14.55
C ARG A 233 -22.08 0.32 13.93
N CYS A 234 -21.03 0.69 13.19
CA CYS A 234 -20.08 -0.30 12.68
C CYS A 234 -19.36 -0.96 13.85
N SER A 235 -19.16 -2.27 13.79
CA SER A 235 -18.50 -3.02 14.86
C SER A 235 -17.00 -2.71 15.03
N ALA A 236 -16.37 -2.10 14.02
CA ALA A 236 -14.98 -1.67 14.04
C ALA A 236 -14.82 -0.35 13.29
N GLU A 237 -13.90 0.51 13.70
CA GLU A 237 -13.63 1.81 13.06
C GLU A 237 -12.71 1.70 11.84
N CYS A 238 -11.92 0.63 11.77
CA CYS A 238 -11.03 0.24 10.67
C CYS A 238 -10.84 -1.30 10.70
N ASP A 239 -10.11 -1.86 9.75
CA ASP A 239 -9.87 -3.31 9.61
C ASP A 239 -11.13 -4.18 9.42
N SER A 240 -12.18 -3.61 8.79
CA SER A 240 -13.43 -4.28 8.40
C SER A 240 -14.36 -4.62 9.57
N GLY A 241 -15.37 -3.78 9.79
CA GLY A 241 -16.49 -4.06 10.69
C GLY A 241 -17.78 -4.46 9.95
N VAL A 242 -18.81 -4.77 10.73
CA VAL A 242 -20.16 -5.08 10.26
C VAL A 242 -21.20 -4.14 10.86
N GLN A 243 -22.24 -3.83 10.08
CA GLN A 243 -23.46 -3.16 10.53
C GLN A 243 -24.65 -4.07 10.30
N GLU A 244 -25.59 -4.03 11.24
CA GLU A 244 -26.83 -4.79 11.20
C GLU A 244 -28.04 -3.83 11.23
N ARG A 245 -29.08 -4.16 10.47
CA ARG A 245 -30.42 -3.58 10.64
C ARG A 245 -31.47 -4.68 10.68
N THR A 246 -32.56 -4.42 11.39
CA THR A 246 -33.63 -5.38 11.60
C THR A 246 -35.00 -4.78 11.30
N ARG A 247 -35.97 -5.63 10.96
CA ARG A 247 -37.39 -5.29 10.84
C ARG A 247 -38.24 -6.43 11.37
N SER A 248 -39.46 -6.14 11.81
CA SER A 248 -40.38 -7.15 12.36
C SER A 248 -41.51 -7.45 11.40
N ALA A 249 -42.02 -8.69 11.43
CA ALA A 249 -43.28 -9.03 10.78
C ALA A 249 -44.44 -8.48 11.63
N LEU A 250 -45.16 -7.48 11.09
CA LEU A 250 -46.35 -6.91 11.72
C LEU A 250 -47.55 -7.83 11.57
N VAL A 251 -47.66 -8.51 10.42
CA VAL A 251 -48.69 -9.51 10.15
C VAL A 251 -48.01 -10.75 9.61
N LYS A 252 -48.27 -11.91 10.20
CA LYS A 252 -47.76 -13.20 9.70
C LYS A 252 -48.66 -13.72 8.59
N ALA A 253 -48.06 -14.33 7.59
CA ALA A 253 -48.81 -14.92 6.47
C ALA A 253 -49.75 -16.04 6.94
N ARG A 254 -50.97 -16.10 6.41
CA ARG A 254 -51.98 -17.14 6.72
C ARG A 254 -52.83 -17.45 5.48
N GLY A 255 -53.41 -18.64 5.42
CA GLY A 255 -54.40 -19.00 4.38
C GLY A 255 -53.86 -18.99 2.94
N GLY A 256 -52.56 -19.25 2.75
CA GLY A 256 -51.92 -19.24 1.43
C GLY A 256 -51.38 -17.88 0.98
N GLY A 257 -51.29 -16.88 1.87
CA GLY A 257 -50.62 -15.60 1.58
C GLY A 257 -49.08 -15.69 1.55
N ASP A 258 -48.43 -14.67 0.99
CA ASP A 258 -46.98 -14.65 0.79
C ASP A 258 -46.19 -14.60 2.09
N ALA A 259 -45.11 -15.39 2.16
CA ALA A 259 -44.20 -15.43 3.30
C ALA A 259 -43.45 -14.10 3.52
N CYS A 260 -43.07 -13.83 4.76
CA CYS A 260 -42.34 -12.62 5.10
C CYS A 260 -40.95 -12.59 4.42
N PRO A 261 -40.54 -11.45 3.84
CA PRO A 261 -39.17 -11.28 3.38
C PRO A 261 -38.19 -11.25 4.57
N GLY A 262 -36.87 -11.36 4.30
CA GLY A 262 -35.83 -11.40 5.33
C GLY A 262 -35.95 -10.27 6.37
N LEU A 263 -35.79 -10.61 7.64
CA LEU A 263 -36.01 -9.70 8.78
C LEU A 263 -34.72 -9.07 9.32
N VAL A 264 -33.56 -9.55 8.87
CA VAL A 264 -32.23 -9.07 9.27
C VAL A 264 -31.41 -8.84 8.01
N GLU A 265 -30.64 -7.76 8.00
CA GLU A 265 -29.71 -7.44 6.94
C GLU A 265 -28.37 -7.00 7.54
N ILE A 266 -27.28 -7.54 6.98
CA ILE A 266 -25.92 -7.28 7.43
C ILE A 266 -25.15 -6.67 6.26
N ARG A 267 -24.36 -5.63 6.53
CA ARG A 267 -23.42 -5.06 5.56
C ARG A 267 -22.05 -4.81 6.18
N LEU A 268 -21.02 -4.89 5.35
CA LEU A 268 -19.67 -4.50 5.73
C LEU A 268 -19.54 -2.99 5.81
N CYS A 269 -18.67 -2.52 6.70
CA CYS A 269 -18.33 -1.12 6.89
C CYS A 269 -16.84 -1.00 7.28
N ASN A 270 -16.25 0.18 7.10
CA ASN A 270 -14.90 0.51 7.58
C ASN A 270 -13.79 -0.48 7.16
N SER A 271 -13.76 -0.86 5.87
CA SER A 271 -12.81 -1.84 5.30
C SER A 271 -11.38 -1.34 5.08
N ARG A 272 -11.04 -0.14 5.57
CA ARG A 272 -9.71 0.44 5.42
C ARG A 272 -8.81 -0.06 6.55
N ALA A 273 -7.54 -0.31 6.22
CA ALA A 273 -6.53 -0.62 7.23
C ALA A 273 -6.47 0.48 8.29
N CYS A 274 -6.29 0.10 9.56
CA CYS A 274 -6.07 1.10 10.61
C CYS A 274 -4.79 1.91 10.33
N SER A 275 -4.87 3.22 10.57
CA SER A 275 -3.74 4.14 10.38
C SER A 275 -2.94 4.22 11.67
N GLN A 276 -1.63 3.91 11.60
CA GLN A 276 -0.72 4.07 12.72
C GLN A 276 0.54 4.79 12.26
N ASP A 277 0.84 5.93 12.89
CA ASP A 277 2.10 6.64 12.68
C ASP A 277 3.28 5.81 13.22
N CYS A 278 4.47 6.10 12.69
CA CYS A 278 5.63 5.30 13.05
C CYS A 278 6.15 5.61 14.46
N VAL A 279 6.82 4.64 15.06
CA VAL A 279 7.39 4.76 16.41
C VAL A 279 8.87 5.05 16.30
N LEU A 280 9.33 6.18 16.84
CA LEU A 280 10.74 6.55 16.88
C LEU A 280 11.46 5.86 18.05
N ALA A 281 12.71 5.47 17.83
CA ALA A 281 13.61 4.99 18.86
C ALA A 281 14.05 6.13 19.81
N PRO A 282 14.67 5.81 20.96
CA PRO A 282 15.34 6.82 21.79
C PRO A 282 16.40 7.60 21.00
N TRP A 283 16.70 8.81 21.46
CA TRP A 283 17.79 9.61 20.89
C TRP A 283 19.12 8.87 20.95
N SER A 284 19.90 8.95 19.86
CA SER A 284 21.31 8.57 19.90
C SER A 284 22.09 9.45 20.89
N SER A 285 23.28 9.02 21.27
CA SER A 285 24.26 9.91 21.89
C SER A 285 24.56 11.09 20.96
N TRP A 286 24.97 12.22 21.54
CA TRP A 286 25.50 13.33 20.76
C TRP A 286 26.75 12.91 20.00
N SER A 287 26.85 13.34 18.74
CA SER A 287 28.07 13.23 17.96
C SER A 287 29.20 14.04 18.61
N GLY A 288 30.43 13.78 18.19
CA GLY A 288 31.54 14.72 18.40
C GLY A 288 31.20 16.09 17.81
N CYS A 289 31.86 17.15 18.33
CA CYS A 289 31.71 18.48 17.77
C CYS A 289 32.24 18.52 16.33
N SER A 290 31.56 19.23 15.43
CA SER A 290 31.98 19.33 14.04
C SER A 290 33.28 20.13 13.84
N ARG A 291 33.66 20.96 14.80
CA ARG A 291 34.88 21.78 14.79
C ARG A 291 35.57 21.74 16.13
N ALA A 292 36.87 21.93 16.15
CA ALA A 292 37.63 22.02 17.39
C ALA A 292 37.48 23.40 18.06
N CYS A 293 37.18 24.43 17.27
CA CYS A 293 37.10 25.84 17.70
C CYS A 293 36.33 26.67 16.65
N ASP A 294 36.19 27.98 16.87
CA ASP A 294 35.44 28.95 16.05
C ASP A 294 33.94 28.60 15.85
N GLY A 295 33.36 27.84 16.79
CA GLY A 295 31.97 27.43 16.77
C GLY A 295 31.68 26.28 15.81
N GLY A 296 31.32 25.13 16.37
CA GLY A 296 30.85 23.95 15.68
C GLY A 296 29.45 23.52 16.12
N THR A 297 29.00 22.38 15.60
CA THR A 297 27.68 21.80 15.86
C THR A 297 27.82 20.32 16.24
N GLN A 298 27.13 19.91 17.30
CA GLN A 298 26.87 18.49 17.62
C GLN A 298 25.47 18.11 17.17
N ARG A 299 25.28 16.84 16.77
CA ARG A 299 23.97 16.31 16.37
C ARG A 299 23.66 14.99 17.05
N ARG A 300 22.38 14.70 17.18
CA ARG A 300 21.85 13.37 17.52
C ARG A 300 20.62 13.10 16.69
N HIS A 301 20.30 11.81 16.49
CA HIS A 301 19.19 11.40 15.65
C HIS A 301 18.32 10.33 16.32
N ARG A 302 17.09 10.15 15.81
CA ARG A 302 16.21 9.02 16.14
C ARG A 302 15.95 8.15 14.91
N ALA A 303 16.22 6.86 15.07
CA ALA A 303 15.85 5.86 14.08
C ALA A 303 14.35 5.52 14.17
N VAL A 304 13.77 5.03 13.07
CA VAL A 304 12.41 4.49 13.09
C VAL A 304 12.48 3.07 13.66
N SER A 305 11.85 2.86 14.82
CA SER A 305 11.80 1.56 15.50
C SER A 305 10.69 0.66 14.95
N ARG A 306 9.55 1.25 14.57
CA ARG A 306 8.44 0.59 13.87
C ARG A 306 7.95 1.49 12.76
N PRO A 307 7.81 0.99 11.52
CA PRO A 307 7.33 1.79 10.39
C PRO A 307 5.85 2.18 10.55
N ALA A 308 5.40 3.15 9.75
CA ALA A 308 3.99 3.53 9.72
C ALA A 308 3.13 2.48 8.99
N GLU A 309 1.87 2.35 9.38
CA GLU A 309 0.87 1.45 8.80
C GLU A 309 -0.35 2.22 8.27
N GLY A 310 -0.96 1.70 7.20
CA GLY A 310 -2.13 2.33 6.57
C GLY A 310 -1.80 3.72 5.99
N SER A 311 -2.51 4.75 6.45
CA SER A 311 -2.25 6.16 6.13
C SER A 311 -1.33 6.87 7.13
N GLY A 312 -0.68 6.13 8.02
CA GLY A 312 0.25 6.69 8.99
C GLY A 312 1.47 7.32 8.32
N SER A 313 2.12 8.22 9.04
CA SER A 313 3.27 8.97 8.58
C SER A 313 4.50 8.77 9.48
N CYS A 314 5.68 9.03 8.91
CA CYS A 314 6.91 9.22 9.68
C CYS A 314 7.44 10.63 9.42
N PRO A 315 7.98 11.30 10.45
CA PRO A 315 8.80 12.48 10.23
C PRO A 315 10.00 12.15 9.33
N ASP A 316 10.39 13.11 8.50
CA ASP A 316 11.59 13.04 7.68
C ASP A 316 12.86 12.96 8.55
N GLU A 317 13.95 12.43 8.00
CA GLU A 317 15.22 12.27 8.74
C GLU A 317 15.82 13.58 9.25
N GLU A 318 15.50 14.69 8.60
CA GLU A 318 15.99 16.04 8.94
C GLU A 318 14.98 16.83 9.78
N ALA A 319 13.79 16.27 10.06
CA ALA A 319 12.77 16.92 10.87
C ALA A 319 13.21 17.00 12.34
N GLU A 320 12.77 18.03 13.07
CA GLU A 320 13.19 18.28 14.47
C GLU A 320 12.84 17.11 15.41
N GLU A 321 11.83 16.31 15.08
CA GLU A 321 11.44 15.11 15.81
C GLU A 321 12.46 13.98 15.68
N ARG A 322 13.28 13.99 14.62
CA ARG A 322 14.28 12.96 14.30
C ARG A 322 15.71 13.44 14.29
N LEU A 323 15.96 14.74 14.20
CA LEU A 323 17.29 15.35 14.18
C LEU A 323 17.34 16.56 15.10
N GLU A 324 18.26 16.52 16.05
CA GLU A 324 18.52 17.65 16.94
C GLU A 324 19.97 18.11 16.78
N SER A 325 20.18 19.42 16.84
CA SER A 325 21.50 20.04 16.73
C SER A 325 21.74 21.08 17.82
N ARG A 326 22.97 21.18 18.30
CA ARG A 326 23.39 22.18 19.31
C ARG A 326 24.78 22.74 19.02
N PRO A 327 25.06 24.00 19.38
CA PRO A 327 26.39 24.59 19.23
C PRO A 327 27.39 23.95 20.20
N CYS A 328 28.67 23.93 19.81
CA CYS A 328 29.80 23.46 20.60
C CYS A 328 31.08 24.22 20.22
N ASN A 329 32.11 24.17 21.08
CA ASN A 329 33.44 24.72 20.81
C ASN A 329 33.43 26.17 20.29
N SER A 330 32.71 27.06 20.98
CA SER A 330 32.56 28.48 20.60
C SER A 330 33.81 29.34 20.83
N GLY A 331 34.86 28.79 21.44
CA GLY A 331 36.13 29.49 21.65
C GLY A 331 36.90 29.71 20.35
N ALA A 332 37.66 30.79 20.27
CA ALA A 332 38.43 31.12 19.07
C ALA A 332 39.56 30.10 18.80
N CYS A 333 39.81 29.80 17.53
CA CYS A 333 40.94 28.95 17.14
C CYS A 333 42.27 29.65 17.38
N LEU A 334 43.23 28.93 17.97
CA LEU A 334 44.61 29.37 18.05
C LEU A 334 45.22 29.39 16.64
N ARG A 335 45.74 30.54 16.20
CA ARG A 335 46.40 30.70 14.89
C ARG A 335 47.85 30.23 14.94
N VAL A 336 48.02 28.94 15.18
CA VAL A 336 49.33 28.28 15.20
C VAL A 336 49.37 27.21 14.12
N THR A 337 50.51 27.11 13.44
CA THR A 337 50.87 25.94 12.65
C THR A 337 51.27 24.82 13.62
N GLY A 338 50.98 23.56 13.30
CA GLY A 338 51.31 22.47 14.23
C GLY A 338 50.13 21.64 14.75
N LEU A 339 48.89 22.02 14.46
CA LEU A 339 47.71 21.39 15.08
C LEU A 339 47.53 19.93 14.64
N GLU A 340 47.44 19.04 15.61
CA GLU A 340 47.08 17.63 15.38
C GLU A 340 45.64 17.36 15.80
N CYS A 341 44.93 16.54 15.03
CA CYS A 341 43.60 16.08 15.36
C CYS A 341 43.67 15.26 16.65
N ALA A 342 42.92 15.68 17.65
CA ALA A 342 42.80 15.00 18.91
C ALA A 342 41.33 14.69 19.21
N GLY A 343 41.07 13.77 20.14
CA GLY A 343 39.73 13.53 20.65
C GLY A 343 39.13 12.20 20.22
N ALA A 344 37.82 12.20 19.95
CA ALA A 344 37.06 10.97 19.72
C ALA A 344 37.57 10.17 18.51
N PRO A 345 37.47 8.83 18.53
CA PRO A 345 37.84 7.99 17.39
C PRO A 345 37.18 8.45 16.09
N LEU A 346 37.99 8.56 15.04
CA LEU A 346 37.57 9.04 13.71
C LEU A 346 38.05 8.06 12.63
N ASP A 347 37.15 7.68 11.73
CA ASP A 347 37.51 7.00 10.48
C ASP A 347 37.37 7.99 9.32
N LEU A 348 38.52 8.39 8.77
CA LEU A 348 38.64 9.38 7.72
C LEU A 348 38.93 8.71 6.38
N VAL A 349 38.18 9.07 5.34
CA VAL A 349 38.56 8.78 3.95
C VAL A 349 39.01 10.05 3.27
N LEU A 350 40.28 10.11 2.90
CA LEU A 350 40.83 11.13 2.01
C LEU A 350 40.55 10.72 0.57
N LEU A 351 39.61 11.40 -0.08
CA LEU A 351 39.24 11.17 -1.46
C LEU A 351 39.94 12.20 -2.35
N VAL A 352 40.99 11.78 -3.06
CA VAL A 352 41.89 12.68 -3.80
C VAL A 352 41.56 12.65 -5.29
N GLU A 353 41.30 13.82 -5.86
CA GLU A 353 41.08 13.96 -7.30
C GLU A 353 42.40 13.78 -8.08
N ALA A 354 42.34 12.97 -9.15
CA ALA A 354 43.50 12.64 -9.98
C ALA A 354 43.20 12.87 -11.48
N THR A 355 42.61 14.02 -11.81
CA THR A 355 42.08 14.31 -13.15
C THR A 355 43.11 14.80 -14.14
N GLY A 356 42.89 14.56 -15.43
CA GLY A 356 43.81 15.00 -16.49
C GLY A 356 43.91 16.51 -16.63
N SER A 357 42.83 17.25 -16.35
CA SER A 357 42.77 18.71 -16.51
C SER A 357 43.61 19.49 -15.49
N MET A 358 43.97 18.88 -14.35
CA MET A 358 44.70 19.57 -13.28
C MET A 358 46.21 19.72 -13.55
N GLY A 359 46.75 18.99 -14.55
CA GLY A 359 48.18 18.94 -14.81
C GLY A 359 49.00 18.21 -13.73
N ASP A 360 50.29 17.99 -14.00
CA ASP A 360 51.18 17.29 -13.05
C ASP A 360 51.42 18.12 -11.78
N GLY A 361 51.71 19.42 -11.93
CA GLY A 361 51.92 20.34 -10.80
C GLY A 361 50.72 20.40 -9.85
N GLY A 362 49.50 20.50 -10.41
CA GLY A 362 48.27 20.45 -9.60
C GLY A 362 48.09 19.12 -8.86
N PHE A 363 48.41 18.00 -9.51
CA PHE A 363 48.34 16.69 -8.86
C PHE A 363 49.37 16.56 -7.72
N GLN A 364 50.60 17.03 -7.92
CA GLN A 364 51.60 17.05 -6.86
C GLN A 364 51.17 17.92 -5.68
N GLY A 365 50.53 19.07 -5.94
CA GLY A 365 49.98 19.92 -4.88
C GLY A 365 48.88 19.23 -4.05
N LEU A 366 47.92 18.55 -4.70
CA LEU A 366 46.92 17.75 -3.97
C LEU A 366 47.53 16.58 -3.20
N LYS A 367 48.57 15.94 -3.75
CA LYS A 367 49.30 14.86 -3.10
C LYS A 367 50.09 15.35 -1.88
N ALA A 368 50.68 16.53 -1.96
CA ALA A 368 51.33 17.19 -0.84
C ALA A 368 50.31 17.53 0.26
N LEU A 369 49.16 18.08 -0.11
CA LEU A 369 48.06 18.36 0.82
C LEU A 369 47.51 17.10 1.48
N ALA A 370 47.32 16.01 0.74
CA ALA A 370 46.90 14.73 1.31
C ALA A 370 47.92 14.20 2.33
N SER A 371 49.21 14.36 2.06
CA SER A 371 50.29 13.96 2.98
C SER A 371 50.32 14.83 4.24
N ALA A 372 50.16 16.15 4.10
CA ALA A 372 50.08 17.08 5.22
C ALA A 372 48.86 16.80 6.11
N LEU A 373 47.68 16.57 5.51
CA LEU A 373 46.49 16.16 6.24
C LEU A 373 46.71 14.83 6.97
N ALA A 374 47.31 13.83 6.32
CA ALA A 374 47.60 12.55 6.95
C ALA A 374 48.47 12.70 8.22
N ARG A 375 49.51 13.55 8.18
CA ARG A 375 50.33 13.88 9.35
C ARG A 375 49.51 14.53 10.46
N ARG A 376 48.72 15.54 10.11
CA ARG A 376 47.93 16.34 11.06
C ARG A 376 46.78 15.57 11.69
N TYR A 377 46.20 14.60 10.99
CA TYR A 377 45.18 13.73 11.57
C TYR A 377 45.74 12.66 12.53
N ALA A 378 47.08 12.53 12.60
CA ALA A 378 47.81 11.70 13.56
C ALA A 378 47.18 10.30 13.76
N PRO A 379 47.09 9.47 12.70
CA PRO A 379 46.44 8.18 12.79
C PRO A 379 47.14 7.26 13.79
N HIS A 380 46.34 6.49 14.53
CA HIS A 380 46.78 5.47 15.48
C HIS A 380 45.64 4.48 15.77
N LEU A 381 45.98 3.27 16.21
CA LEU A 381 45.03 2.15 16.40
C LEU A 381 43.80 2.49 17.25
N GLY A 382 43.97 3.30 18.30
CA GLY A 382 42.90 3.68 19.23
C GLY A 382 42.16 4.99 18.91
N GLY A 383 42.64 5.78 17.93
CA GLY A 383 42.11 7.12 17.64
C GLY A 383 41.73 7.25 16.19
N THR A 384 42.41 8.10 15.42
CA THR A 384 42.07 8.30 14.00
C THR A 384 42.60 7.16 13.13
N ARG A 385 41.79 6.67 12.18
CA ARG A 385 42.24 5.80 11.08
C ARG A 385 41.95 6.47 9.75
N ILE A 386 42.87 6.34 8.80
CA ILE A 386 42.77 7.03 7.51
C ILE A 386 42.83 6.02 6.36
N SER A 387 41.92 6.17 5.42
CA SER A 387 41.91 5.52 4.11
C SER A 387 42.17 6.57 3.05
N VAL A 388 42.88 6.19 1.98
CA VAL A 388 43.12 7.09 0.83
C VAL A 388 42.54 6.43 -0.40
N VAL A 389 41.69 7.17 -1.09
CA VAL A 389 41.07 6.75 -2.35
C VAL A 389 41.40 7.80 -3.40
N ALA A 390 41.93 7.37 -4.54
CA ALA A 390 42.11 8.23 -5.69
C ALA A 390 40.89 8.10 -6.61
N PHE A 391 40.38 9.22 -7.13
CA PHE A 391 39.33 9.18 -8.13
C PHE A 391 39.65 10.01 -9.36
N SER A 392 39.32 9.44 -10.51
CA SER A 392 39.24 10.06 -11.82
C SER A 392 38.14 9.32 -12.58
N GLY A 393 38.37 8.84 -13.80
CA GLY A 393 37.38 8.07 -14.56
C GLY A 393 36.97 6.78 -13.84
N THR A 394 37.81 6.32 -12.91
CA THR A 394 37.54 5.25 -11.96
C THR A 394 37.97 5.66 -10.56
N ALA A 395 37.54 4.92 -9.54
CA ALA A 395 38.00 5.11 -8.17
C ALA A 395 38.84 3.90 -7.74
N SER A 396 39.98 4.16 -7.08
CA SER A 396 40.90 3.12 -6.62
C SER A 396 41.32 3.39 -5.19
N THR A 397 41.32 2.34 -4.37
CA THR A 397 41.78 2.43 -2.97
C THR A 397 43.29 2.35 -2.96
N VAL A 398 43.95 3.43 -2.54
CA VAL A 398 45.41 3.54 -2.42
C VAL A 398 45.88 2.95 -1.08
N SER A 399 45.13 3.23 -0.02
CA SER A 399 45.30 2.64 1.30
C SER A 399 43.93 2.36 1.88
N ALA A 400 43.74 1.16 2.44
CA ALA A 400 42.63 0.88 3.34
C ALA A 400 42.78 1.69 4.64
N LEU A 401 41.72 1.72 5.46
CA LEU A 401 41.75 2.36 6.78
C LEU A 401 42.92 1.80 7.62
N THR A 402 43.91 2.64 7.91
CA THR A 402 45.07 2.28 8.71
C THR A 402 45.31 3.30 9.82
N GLY A 403 45.83 2.82 10.94
CA GLY A 403 46.32 3.65 12.05
C GLY A 403 47.84 3.89 11.96
N ASP A 404 48.52 3.37 10.94
CA ASP A 404 49.97 3.49 10.77
C ASP A 404 50.28 4.67 9.84
N LEU A 405 50.88 5.72 10.39
CA LEU A 405 51.22 6.94 9.64
C LEU A 405 52.32 6.70 8.60
N ASP A 406 53.35 5.92 8.92
CA ASP A 406 54.49 5.70 8.03
C ASP A 406 54.08 4.83 6.85
N GLU A 407 53.28 3.79 7.11
CA GLU A 407 52.66 2.96 6.07
C GLU A 407 51.78 3.80 5.14
N LEU A 408 50.94 4.68 5.72
CA LEU A 408 50.05 5.55 4.98
C LEU A 408 50.81 6.54 4.09
N LEU A 409 51.82 7.21 4.63
CA LEU A 409 52.66 8.15 3.88
C LEU A 409 53.45 7.43 2.76
N GLY A 410 53.94 6.21 3.02
CA GLY A 410 54.58 5.37 2.00
C GLY A 410 53.63 4.99 0.86
N ARG A 411 52.35 4.72 1.17
CA ARG A 411 51.32 4.46 0.15
C ARG A 411 50.93 5.71 -0.63
N ILE A 412 50.81 6.87 0.04
CA ILE A 412 50.55 8.13 -0.65
C ILE A 412 51.70 8.45 -1.61
N SER A 413 52.95 8.40 -1.15
CA SER A 413 54.09 8.71 -2.00
C SER A 413 54.27 7.72 -3.16
N GLY A 414 54.14 6.40 -2.91
CA GLY A 414 54.43 5.37 -3.90
C GLY A 414 53.27 4.89 -4.78
N ARG A 415 52.02 4.91 -4.28
CA ARG A 415 50.86 4.32 -4.99
C ARG A 415 49.82 5.35 -5.45
N LEU A 416 49.76 6.54 -4.85
CA LEU A 416 48.88 7.60 -5.34
C LEU A 416 49.48 8.18 -6.63
N ALA A 417 48.94 7.71 -7.76
CA ALA A 417 49.44 8.01 -9.10
C ALA A 417 48.42 8.86 -9.90
N TRP A 418 48.96 9.71 -10.78
CA TRP A 418 48.15 10.57 -11.64
C TRP A 418 47.53 9.75 -12.78
N SER A 419 46.27 9.38 -12.60
CA SER A 419 45.54 8.51 -13.54
C SER A 419 44.98 9.22 -14.78
N ARG A 420 45.00 10.56 -14.81
CA ARG A 420 44.61 11.43 -15.95
C ARG A 420 43.19 11.23 -16.50
N GLY A 421 42.32 10.53 -15.77
CA GLY A 421 40.91 10.39 -16.14
C GLY A 421 40.09 11.63 -15.80
N HIS A 422 38.77 11.52 -15.87
CA HIS A 422 37.82 12.61 -15.59
C HIS A 422 37.24 12.56 -14.19
N GLY A 423 36.84 13.67 -13.57
CA GLY A 423 36.45 13.67 -12.15
C GLY A 423 35.10 13.00 -11.85
N ARG A 424 35.02 11.66 -11.85
CA ARG A 424 33.80 10.93 -11.43
C ARG A 424 33.69 10.88 -9.91
N LEU A 425 33.17 11.96 -9.34
CA LEU A 425 32.99 12.06 -7.91
C LEU A 425 32.04 10.98 -7.38
N ALA A 426 31.02 10.60 -8.16
CA ALA A 426 30.09 9.55 -7.73
C ALA A 426 30.80 8.19 -7.50
N ALA A 427 31.75 7.83 -8.38
CA ALA A 427 32.55 6.62 -8.23
C ALA A 427 33.48 6.72 -7.02
N GLY A 428 34.10 7.89 -6.81
CA GLY A 428 34.92 8.17 -5.63
C GLY A 428 34.16 8.03 -4.31
N LEU A 429 32.97 8.63 -4.23
CA LEU A 429 32.10 8.55 -3.04
C LEU A 429 31.60 7.12 -2.79
N ALA A 430 31.33 6.34 -3.83
CA ALA A 430 30.98 4.92 -3.70
C ALA A 430 32.16 4.08 -3.16
N ALA A 431 33.37 4.33 -3.64
CA ALA A 431 34.57 3.69 -3.11
C ALA A 431 34.85 4.10 -1.65
N ALA A 432 34.66 5.38 -1.31
CA ALA A 432 34.77 5.86 0.06
C ALA A 432 33.74 5.20 1.00
N THR A 433 32.49 5.07 0.53
CA THR A 433 31.43 4.31 1.24
C THR A 433 31.86 2.87 1.49
N THR A 434 32.43 2.21 0.47
CA THR A 434 32.91 0.82 0.58
C THR A 434 34.05 0.70 1.59
N ALA A 435 34.98 1.66 1.62
CA ALA A 435 36.08 1.68 2.58
C ALA A 435 35.57 1.81 4.03
N LEU A 436 34.58 2.67 4.27
CA LEU A 436 33.97 2.85 5.58
C LEU A 436 33.13 1.65 6.01
N VAL A 437 32.32 1.07 5.11
CA VAL A 437 31.49 -0.10 5.43
C VAL A 437 32.35 -1.32 5.76
N ASN A 438 33.45 -1.52 5.04
CA ASN A 438 34.29 -2.72 5.22
C ASN A 438 35.33 -2.58 6.33
N GLY A 439 35.82 -1.35 6.61
CA GLY A 439 36.92 -1.13 7.55
C GLY A 439 36.62 -0.19 8.72
N GLY A 440 35.46 0.47 8.69
CA GLY A 440 35.06 1.46 9.68
C GLY A 440 34.57 0.83 10.98
N ARG A 441 34.73 1.58 12.06
CA ARG A 441 34.34 1.26 13.43
C ARG A 441 32.97 1.84 13.74
N ARG A 442 32.17 1.10 14.50
CA ARG A 442 30.81 1.52 14.88
C ARG A 442 30.81 2.61 15.96
N ASP A 443 31.86 2.65 16.76
CA ASP A 443 32.10 3.59 17.86
C ASP A 443 32.92 4.83 17.42
N ALA A 444 33.32 4.90 16.16
CA ALA A 444 34.04 6.04 15.59
C ALA A 444 33.13 6.89 14.68
N ALA A 445 33.35 8.20 14.68
CA ALA A 445 32.73 9.06 13.67
C ALA A 445 33.34 8.74 12.30
N SER A 446 32.53 8.71 11.24
CA SER A 446 33.01 8.51 9.88
C SER A 446 32.98 9.84 9.11
N THR A 447 34.07 10.21 8.46
CA THR A 447 34.17 11.42 7.63
C THR A 447 34.82 11.10 6.29
N VAL A 448 34.25 11.63 5.21
CA VAL A 448 34.86 11.64 3.87
C VAL A 448 35.26 13.07 3.55
N LEU A 449 36.55 13.28 3.33
CA LEU A 449 37.14 14.57 2.96
C LEU A 449 37.62 14.49 1.51
N VAL A 450 36.96 15.23 0.64
CA VAL A 450 37.26 15.25 -0.79
C VAL A 450 38.21 16.39 -1.09
N LEU A 451 39.35 16.09 -1.70
CA LEU A 451 40.29 17.08 -2.23
C LEU A 451 40.00 17.23 -3.72
N ALA A 452 39.35 18.33 -4.09
CA ALA A 452 38.90 18.60 -5.45
C ALA A 452 39.59 19.85 -6.01
N ALA A 453 40.08 19.76 -7.23
CA ALA A 453 40.63 20.89 -7.99
C ALA A 453 39.56 21.57 -8.87
N GLY A 454 38.42 20.91 -9.12
CA GLY A 454 37.35 21.46 -9.94
C GLY A 454 36.00 20.76 -9.76
N PRO A 455 34.95 21.21 -10.47
CA PRO A 455 33.64 20.57 -10.42
C PRO A 455 33.69 19.15 -11.00
N PRO A 456 32.89 18.21 -10.47
CA PRO A 456 32.81 16.85 -10.98
C PRO A 456 32.21 16.80 -12.39
N ALA A 457 32.61 15.78 -13.16
CA ALA A 457 32.07 15.53 -14.49
C ALA A 457 30.66 14.89 -14.45
N ASP A 458 30.23 14.37 -13.29
CA ASP A 458 28.97 13.67 -13.08
C ASP A 458 28.15 14.27 -11.91
N PRO A 459 27.78 15.57 -11.97
CA PRO A 459 27.14 16.29 -10.86
C PRO A 459 25.86 15.63 -10.33
N PHE A 460 25.00 15.07 -11.19
CA PHE A 460 23.76 14.44 -10.76
C PHE A 460 24.02 13.10 -10.06
N LEU A 461 24.91 12.27 -10.59
CA LEU A 461 25.34 11.04 -9.93
C LEU A 461 26.08 11.32 -8.62
N ALA A 462 26.90 12.37 -8.58
CA ALA A 462 27.61 12.80 -7.38
C ALA A 462 26.63 13.23 -6.28
N GLU A 463 25.55 13.95 -6.63
CA GLU A 463 24.48 14.31 -5.70
C GLU A 463 23.78 13.08 -5.12
N GLN A 464 23.42 12.09 -5.95
CA GLN A 464 22.85 10.84 -5.45
C GLN A 464 23.80 10.02 -4.57
N ALA A 465 25.10 10.07 -4.84
CA ALA A 465 26.11 9.40 -4.02
C ALA A 465 26.31 10.13 -2.69
N ALA A 466 26.38 11.47 -2.71
CA ALA A 466 26.48 12.31 -1.53
C ALA A 466 25.24 12.18 -0.63
N ASP A 467 24.03 12.15 -1.20
CA ASP A 467 22.79 11.94 -0.45
C ASP A 467 22.76 10.60 0.27
N ARG A 468 23.17 9.52 -0.41
CA ARG A 468 23.24 8.19 0.23
C ARG A 468 24.22 8.16 1.39
N LEU A 469 25.34 8.86 1.26
CA LEU A 469 26.37 8.92 2.29
C LEU A 469 25.92 9.76 3.49
N ARG A 470 25.28 10.92 3.25
CA ARG A 470 24.80 11.84 4.30
C ARG A 470 23.52 11.39 4.97
N ARG A 471 22.46 11.12 4.20
CA ARG A 471 21.13 10.72 4.70
C ARG A 471 21.13 9.29 5.23
N GLY A 472 21.89 8.40 4.58
CA GLY A 472 22.11 7.05 5.10
C GLY A 472 22.90 6.99 6.41
N GLY A 473 23.33 8.13 6.96
CA GLY A 473 24.07 8.21 8.22
C GLY A 473 25.45 7.55 8.15
N VAL A 474 26.00 7.35 6.94
CA VAL A 474 27.26 6.63 6.73
C VAL A 474 28.43 7.48 7.16
N ALA A 475 28.47 8.76 6.74
CA ALA A 475 29.56 9.66 7.09
C ALA A 475 29.20 11.13 6.94
N ARG A 476 29.99 11.98 7.59
CA ARG A 476 30.08 13.41 7.30
C ARG A 476 30.85 13.60 5.98
N LEU A 477 30.35 14.42 5.07
CA LEU A 477 30.99 14.73 3.79
C LEU A 477 31.48 16.17 3.77
N ALA A 478 32.78 16.35 3.57
CA ALA A 478 33.44 17.65 3.50
C ALA A 478 34.33 17.75 2.24
N PHE A 479 34.60 18.98 1.81
CA PHE A 479 35.32 19.29 0.58
C PHE A 479 36.42 20.32 0.85
N VAL A 480 37.60 20.10 0.28
CA VAL A 480 38.66 21.10 0.13
C VAL A 480 38.76 21.44 -1.35
N LEU A 481 38.47 22.70 -1.69
CA LEU A 481 38.42 23.19 -3.06
C LEU A 481 39.75 23.90 -3.38
N ALA A 482 40.64 23.20 -4.07
CA ALA A 482 41.94 23.70 -4.53
C ALA A 482 41.85 24.21 -5.98
N GLY A 483 40.85 25.04 -6.27
CA GLY A 483 40.58 25.58 -7.59
C GLY A 483 39.10 25.93 -7.83
N GLY A 484 38.85 26.81 -8.80
CA GLY A 484 37.50 27.16 -9.29
C GLY A 484 36.88 28.42 -8.68
N GLY A 485 36.14 29.16 -9.52
CA GLY A 485 35.39 30.38 -9.12
C GLY A 485 34.05 30.09 -8.40
N SER A 486 33.30 31.15 -8.09
CA SER A 486 32.08 31.10 -7.24
C SER A 486 31.01 30.07 -7.65
N ARG A 487 30.89 29.75 -8.95
CA ARG A 487 29.95 28.75 -9.46
C ARG A 487 30.26 27.33 -8.99
N SER A 488 31.54 26.99 -8.83
CA SER A 488 31.96 25.66 -8.34
C SER A 488 31.58 25.47 -6.87
N ARG A 489 31.75 26.53 -6.05
CA ARG A 489 31.42 26.51 -4.62
C ARG A 489 29.96 26.14 -4.33
N THR A 490 29.01 26.76 -5.04
CA THR A 490 27.57 26.48 -4.81
C THR A 490 27.18 25.02 -5.08
N LEU A 491 27.84 24.34 -6.00
CA LEU A 491 27.62 22.91 -6.25
C LEU A 491 28.11 22.10 -5.05
N PHE A 492 29.34 22.34 -4.58
CA PHE A 492 29.90 21.62 -3.44
C PHE A 492 29.18 21.90 -2.13
N GLU A 493 28.64 23.10 -1.92
CA GLU A 493 27.80 23.42 -0.76
C GLU A 493 26.51 22.58 -0.72
N ARG A 494 25.92 22.24 -1.89
CA ARG A 494 24.77 21.32 -1.95
C ARG A 494 25.17 19.87 -1.68
N LEU A 495 26.36 19.46 -2.12
CA LEU A 495 26.87 18.10 -1.91
C LEU A 495 27.37 17.86 -0.47
N ALA A 496 27.94 18.87 0.19
CA ALA A 496 28.54 18.77 1.51
C ALA A 496 27.50 18.51 2.61
N SER A 497 27.92 17.87 3.71
CA SER A 497 27.07 17.80 4.90
C SER A 497 26.69 19.20 5.37
N ALA A 498 25.43 19.38 5.81
CA ALA A 498 25.03 20.63 6.44
C ALA A 498 25.82 20.85 7.75
N PRO A 499 26.01 22.10 8.22
CA PRO A 499 25.92 23.30 7.40
C PRO A 499 27.15 23.40 6.49
N ALA A 500 26.97 23.92 5.28
CA ALA A 500 28.04 23.94 4.27
C ALA A 500 29.27 24.74 4.71
N ARG A 501 29.08 25.82 5.49
CA ARG A 501 30.17 26.65 6.07
C ARG A 501 31.16 25.87 6.96
N GLU A 502 30.76 24.71 7.48
CA GLU A 502 31.58 23.84 8.33
C GLU A 502 32.20 22.68 7.54
N ASN A 503 31.86 22.53 6.26
CA ASN A 503 32.19 21.36 5.46
C ASN A 503 32.78 21.69 4.09
N VAL A 504 32.85 22.96 3.71
CA VAL A 504 33.48 23.41 2.47
C VAL A 504 34.63 24.35 2.83
N PHE A 505 35.84 23.95 2.48
CA PHE A 505 37.08 24.68 2.73
C PHE A 505 37.67 25.15 1.41
N GLU A 506 38.05 26.42 1.32
CA GLU A 506 38.79 26.93 0.17
C GLU A 506 40.29 26.71 0.38
N ALA A 507 41.00 26.42 -0.70
CA ALA A 507 42.45 26.35 -0.78
C ALA A 507 42.93 27.13 -2.00
N PRO A 508 44.21 27.56 -2.04
CA PRO A 508 44.83 28.03 -3.26
C PRO A 508 44.64 27.02 -4.41
N PRO A 509 44.70 27.47 -5.68
CA PRO A 509 44.74 26.58 -6.82
C PRO A 509 45.75 25.44 -6.61
N ALA A 510 45.40 24.23 -7.02
CA ALA A 510 46.21 23.05 -6.75
C ALA A 510 47.64 23.18 -7.29
N GLU A 511 47.83 23.94 -8.37
CA GLU A 511 49.14 24.23 -8.97
C GLU A 511 50.03 25.13 -8.11
N ASP A 512 49.43 25.97 -7.26
CA ASP A 512 50.12 26.89 -6.34
C ASP A 512 50.48 26.23 -5.00
N LEU A 513 49.89 25.05 -4.71
CA LEU A 513 50.18 24.25 -3.51
C LEU A 513 51.54 23.53 -3.57
N GLN A 514 52.59 24.25 -3.96
CA GLN A 514 53.97 23.74 -3.99
C GLN A 514 54.79 24.21 -2.79
N GLU A 515 54.41 25.31 -2.15
CA GLU A 515 55.06 25.81 -0.94
C GLU A 515 54.53 25.09 0.31
N GLU A 516 55.45 24.52 1.10
CA GLU A 516 55.13 23.79 2.33
C GLU A 516 54.30 24.63 3.32
N ALA A 517 54.63 25.92 3.47
CA ALA A 517 53.90 26.82 4.36
C ALA A 517 52.41 26.98 3.98
N GLN A 518 52.10 27.03 2.68
CA GLN A 518 50.72 27.16 2.19
C GLN A 518 49.93 25.87 2.44
N VAL A 519 50.56 24.73 2.13
CA VAL A 519 49.98 23.40 2.36
C VAL A 519 49.66 23.19 3.84
N GLU A 520 50.60 23.54 4.72
CA GLU A 520 50.45 23.42 6.18
C GLU A 520 49.38 24.35 6.75
N ALA A 521 49.24 25.56 6.21
CA ALA A 521 48.19 26.49 6.60
C ALA A 521 46.79 25.96 6.22
N VAL A 522 46.64 25.40 5.01
CA VAL A 522 45.38 24.77 4.57
C VAL A 522 45.08 23.54 5.43
N ALA A 523 46.06 22.66 5.64
CA ALA A 523 45.88 21.45 6.45
C ALA A 523 45.45 21.78 7.88
N SER A 524 46.07 22.78 8.52
CA SER A 524 45.73 23.24 9.87
C SER A 524 44.29 23.76 9.95
N ARG A 525 43.85 24.55 8.96
CA ARG A 525 42.46 25.07 8.88
C ARG A 525 41.43 23.96 8.68
N VAL A 526 41.75 22.98 7.84
CA VAL A 526 40.85 21.85 7.60
C VAL A 526 40.71 21.01 8.87
N VAL A 527 41.82 20.68 9.52
CA VAL A 527 41.85 19.86 10.75
C VAL A 527 41.08 20.54 11.89
N SER A 528 41.30 21.84 12.13
CA SER A 528 40.52 22.57 13.15
C SER A 528 39.03 22.64 12.82
N GLY A 529 38.67 22.64 11.53
CA GLY A 529 37.29 22.66 11.04
C GLY A 529 36.59 21.30 10.93
N THR A 530 37.30 20.19 11.13
CA THR A 530 36.76 18.82 10.91
C THR A 530 36.95 17.90 12.10
N CYS A 531 37.94 18.15 12.96
CA CYS A 531 38.16 17.41 14.19
C CYS A 531 37.32 17.95 15.35
N SER A 532 36.99 17.07 16.30
CA SER A 532 36.23 17.44 17.50
C SER A 532 37.05 18.20 18.54
N SER A 533 38.37 17.97 18.55
CA SER A 533 39.36 18.73 19.30
C SER A 533 40.70 18.70 18.57
N VAL A 534 41.63 19.57 18.97
CA VAL A 534 43.00 19.59 18.44
C VAL A 534 43.99 19.64 19.59
N ALA A 535 45.16 19.04 19.40
CA ALA A 535 46.31 19.13 20.27
C ALA A 535 47.44 19.89 19.57
N TYR A 536 48.28 20.56 20.36
CA TYR A 536 49.52 21.13 19.86
C TYR A 536 50.65 20.11 20.05
N ARG A 537 51.54 20.02 19.08
CA ARG A 537 52.74 19.20 19.15
C ARG A 537 53.99 20.05 19.27
#